data_AF-A0A9E1INA7-F1
#
_entry.id   AF-A0A9E1INA7-F1
#
_cell.length_a   1.000
_cell.length_b   1.000
_cell.length_c   1.000
_cell.angle_alpha   90.00
_cell.angle_beta   90.00
_cell.angle_gamma   90.00
#
_symmetry.space_group_name_H-M   'P 1'
#
loop_
_entity.id
_entity.type
_entity.pdbx_description
1 polymer ?
#
loop_
_entity_poly.entity_id
_entity_poly.type
_entity_poly.pdbx_seq_one_letter_code
_entity_poly.pdbx_strand_id
1 'polypeptide(L)'
;MRHLFLLLLLLAGCPKKEAKTSSVADLSVEEQVRTRIDTAISLLESAQYEEMLLGFMEPTTLADFKAKGEFPELVEEFADDNGPEALTLLKEIRDLTPVIDDDGAAATFNSSALPRPMVFRLIDGQWYIAN
;
A
#
# COMPACT_ATOMS: atom_id res chain seq x y z
N MET A 1 -6.34 -66.84 -30.21
CA MET A 1 -6.18 -65.89 -31.33
C MET A 1 -7.15 -64.74 -31.10
N ARG A 2 -6.69 -63.49 -31.33
CA ARG A 2 -7.51 -62.31 -31.70
C ARG A 2 -8.45 -61.77 -30.58
N HIS A 3 -8.46 -60.50 -30.16
CA HIS A 3 -7.88 -59.21 -30.55
C HIS A 3 -7.90 -58.36 -29.25
N LEU A 4 -6.80 -57.73 -28.79
CA LEU A 4 -6.32 -56.39 -29.18
C LEU A 4 -7.45 -55.33 -29.37
N PHE A 5 -7.75 -54.58 -28.32
CA PHE A 5 -8.43 -53.27 -28.36
C PHE A 5 -7.96 -52.51 -27.11
N LEU A 6 -6.80 -51.85 -27.14
CA LEU A 6 -6.63 -50.43 -27.50
C LEU A 6 -7.78 -49.55 -26.98
N LEU A 7 -7.65 -49.10 -25.73
CA LEU A 7 -8.33 -47.92 -25.22
C LEU A 7 -7.28 -47.03 -24.54
N LEU A 8 -6.46 -46.38 -25.36
CA LEU A 8 -5.55 -45.33 -24.90
C LEU A 8 -6.39 -44.08 -24.68
N LEU A 9 -6.63 -43.73 -23.41
CA LEU A 9 -7.29 -42.49 -23.03
C LEU A 9 -6.54 -41.29 -23.61
N LEU A 10 -7.22 -40.50 -24.43
CA LEU A 10 -6.82 -39.15 -24.79
C LEU A 10 -6.74 -38.31 -23.50
N LEU A 11 -5.52 -37.99 -23.08
CA LEU A 11 -5.26 -36.85 -22.20
C LEU A 11 -5.53 -35.58 -22.99
N ALA A 12 -6.74 -35.03 -22.83
CA ALA A 12 -7.07 -33.69 -23.26
C ALA A 12 -6.18 -32.71 -22.48
N GLY A 13 -5.15 -32.19 -23.16
CA GLY A 13 -4.35 -31.08 -22.66
C GLY A 13 -5.25 -29.86 -22.49
N CYS A 14 -5.57 -29.52 -21.24
CA CYS A 14 -6.09 -28.20 -20.92
C CYS A 14 -4.97 -27.18 -21.19
N PRO A 15 -5.16 -26.19 -22.07
CA PRO A 15 -4.24 -25.08 -22.16
C PRO A 15 -4.28 -24.34 -20.84
N LYS A 16 -3.19 -24.48 -20.06
CA LYS A 16 -2.91 -23.68 -18.86
C LYS A 16 -2.77 -22.23 -19.34
N LYS A 17 -3.89 -21.49 -19.35
CA LYS A 17 -3.86 -20.04 -19.51
C LYS A 17 -3.09 -19.51 -18.31
N GLU A 18 -1.82 -19.21 -18.53
CA GLU A 18 -1.03 -18.37 -17.64
C GLU A 18 -1.72 -17.01 -17.59
N ALA A 19 -2.60 -16.86 -16.61
CA ALA A 19 -3.03 -15.56 -16.17
C ALA A 19 -1.75 -14.83 -15.77
N LYS A 20 -1.41 -13.77 -16.51
CA LYS A 20 -0.42 -12.80 -16.09
C LYS A 20 -0.88 -12.27 -14.74
N THR A 21 -0.38 -12.87 -13.67
CA THR A 21 -0.36 -12.28 -12.35
C THR A 21 0.58 -11.09 -12.48
N SER A 22 0.02 -9.93 -12.85
CA SER A 22 0.72 -8.65 -12.80
C SER A 22 1.03 -8.43 -11.33
N SER A 23 2.21 -8.87 -10.91
CA SER A 23 2.64 -8.73 -9.54
C SER A 23 2.96 -7.25 -9.32
N VAL A 24 2.62 -6.73 -8.13
CA VAL A 24 2.90 -5.33 -7.74
C VAL A 24 4.38 -4.96 -7.92
N ALA A 25 5.29 -5.95 -8.03
CA ALA A 25 6.71 -5.75 -8.28
C ALA A 25 7.07 -5.19 -9.67
N ASP A 26 6.14 -5.17 -10.63
CA ASP A 26 6.41 -4.63 -11.98
C ASP A 26 6.11 -3.12 -12.10
N LEU A 27 5.54 -2.50 -11.07
CA LEU A 27 5.23 -1.06 -11.06
C LEU A 27 6.47 -0.22 -10.78
N SER A 28 6.56 0.95 -11.40
CA SER A 28 7.56 1.96 -11.01
C SER A 28 7.35 2.40 -9.55
N VAL A 29 8.41 2.89 -8.90
CA VAL A 29 8.32 3.41 -7.53
C VAL A 29 7.23 4.47 -7.39
N GLU A 30 7.11 5.36 -8.37
CA GLU A 30 6.06 6.39 -8.39
C GLU A 30 4.66 5.76 -8.41
N GLU A 31 4.41 4.77 -9.27
CA GLU A 31 3.10 4.10 -9.34
C GLU A 31 2.77 3.33 -8.06
N GLN A 32 3.78 2.70 -7.43
CA GLN A 32 3.61 2.04 -6.14
C GLN A 32 3.19 3.04 -5.06
N VAL A 33 3.90 4.16 -4.94
CA VAL A 33 3.57 5.21 -3.95
C VAL A 33 2.21 5.84 -4.24
N ARG A 34 1.88 6.10 -5.51
CA ARG A 34 0.57 6.63 -5.92
C ARG A 34 -0.57 5.70 -5.55
N THR A 35 -0.41 4.39 -5.79
CA THR A 35 -1.38 3.36 -5.37
C THR A 35 -1.58 3.37 -3.84
N ARG A 36 -0.51 3.61 -3.09
CA ARG A 36 -0.55 3.69 -1.63
C ARG A 36 -1.26 4.95 -1.16
N ILE A 37 -1.01 6.10 -1.78
CA ILE A 37 -1.75 7.34 -1.53
C ILE A 37 -3.24 7.16 -1.81
N ASP A 38 -3.62 6.58 -2.95
CA ASP A 38 -5.02 6.31 -3.29
C ASP A 38 -5.70 5.41 -2.25
N THR A 39 -4.98 4.39 -1.76
CA THR A 39 -5.47 3.49 -0.70
C THR A 39 -5.68 4.25 0.62
N ALA A 40 -4.72 5.07 1.04
CA ALA A 40 -4.83 5.89 2.25
C ALA A 40 -6.01 6.86 2.18
N ILE A 41 -6.18 7.55 1.05
CA ILE A 41 -7.31 8.44 0.79
C ILE A 41 -8.63 7.67 0.94
N SER A 42 -8.73 6.48 0.33
CA SER A 42 -9.96 5.66 0.39
C SER A 42 -10.31 5.23 1.81
N LEU A 43 -9.31 4.87 2.63
CA LEU A 43 -9.52 4.51 4.04
C LEU A 43 -10.03 5.71 4.84
N LEU A 44 -9.39 6.87 4.67
CA LEU A 44 -9.77 8.11 5.36
C LEU A 44 -11.17 8.60 4.93
N GLU A 45 -11.50 8.57 3.64
CA GLU A 45 -12.84 8.93 3.14
C GLU A 45 -13.93 7.99 3.68
N SER A 46 -13.57 6.75 3.98
CA SER A 46 -14.48 5.75 4.56
C SER A 46 -14.46 5.72 6.09
N ALA A 47 -13.76 6.67 6.74
CA ALA A 47 -13.54 6.72 8.19
C ALA A 47 -12.95 5.41 8.79
N GLN A 48 -12.18 4.66 8.00
CA GLN A 48 -11.45 3.46 8.41
C GLN A 48 -10.09 3.85 9.01
N TYR A 49 -10.12 4.56 10.14
CA TYR A 49 -8.93 5.16 10.76
C TYR A 49 -7.99 4.13 11.37
N GLU A 50 -8.52 3.06 11.95
CA GLU A 50 -7.70 1.97 12.48
C GLU A 50 -6.88 1.31 11.37
N GLU A 51 -7.54 0.93 10.27
CA GLU A 51 -6.89 0.34 9.10
C GLU A 51 -5.89 1.29 8.45
N MET A 52 -6.19 2.59 8.43
CA MET A 52 -5.25 3.62 7.97
C MET A 52 -3.97 3.60 8.81
N LEU A 53 -4.08 3.65 10.13
CA LEU A 53 -2.92 3.63 11.01
C LEU A 53 -2.16 2.29 10.94
N LEU A 54 -2.87 1.16 10.93
CA LEU A 54 -2.25 -0.16 10.78
C LEU A 54 -1.49 -0.32 9.46
N GLY A 55 -2.01 0.27 8.38
CA GLY A 55 -1.45 0.14 7.05
C GLY A 55 -0.33 1.12 6.74
N PHE A 56 -0.31 2.30 7.37
CA PHE A 56 0.55 3.42 6.95
C PHE A 56 1.46 3.97 8.04
N MET A 57 1.28 3.61 9.31
CA MET A 57 2.22 3.92 10.38
C MET A 57 3.45 3.02 10.30
N GLU A 58 4.64 3.58 10.53
CA GLU A 58 5.87 2.77 10.56
C GLU A 58 5.75 1.61 11.58
N PRO A 59 6.20 0.39 11.22
CA PRO A 59 5.97 -0.80 12.06
C PRO A 59 6.53 -0.70 13.48
N THR A 60 7.67 -0.04 13.66
CA THR A 60 8.28 0.15 14.98
C THR A 60 7.42 1.05 15.87
N THR A 61 6.96 2.18 15.33
CA THR A 61 6.05 3.11 16.02
C THR A 61 4.74 2.42 16.38
N LEU A 62 4.16 1.66 15.43
CA LEU A 62 2.94 0.91 15.66
C LEU A 62 3.10 -0.14 16.77
N ALA A 63 4.23 -0.86 16.78
CA ALA A 63 4.52 -1.85 17.81
C ALA A 63 4.63 -1.21 19.21
N ASP A 64 5.23 -0.02 19.30
CA ASP A 64 5.37 0.71 20.57
C ASP A 64 4.02 1.11 21.16
N PHE A 65 3.10 1.68 20.35
CA PHE A 65 1.75 2.02 20.80
C PHE A 65 0.95 0.78 21.24
N LYS A 66 1.08 -0.33 20.50
CA LYS A 66 0.43 -1.61 20.85
C LYS A 66 0.98 -2.19 22.15
N ALA A 67 2.29 -2.14 22.35
CA ALA A 67 2.94 -2.66 23.56
C ALA A 67 2.51 -1.89 24.82
N LYS A 68 2.20 -0.59 24.68
CA LYS A 68 1.69 0.25 25.77
C LYS A 68 0.17 0.16 25.97
N GLY A 69 -0.55 -0.45 25.04
CA GLY A 69 -2.02 -0.46 25.05
C GLY A 69 -2.66 0.88 24.67
N GLU A 70 -1.88 1.79 24.08
CA GLU A 70 -2.28 3.16 23.70
C GLU A 70 -2.86 3.23 22.28
N PHE A 71 -2.82 2.13 21.52
CA PHE A 71 -3.29 2.11 20.13
C PHE A 71 -4.78 2.50 19.97
N PRO A 72 -5.72 2.07 20.81
CA PRO A 72 -7.13 2.49 20.69
C PRO A 72 -7.32 4.00 20.88
N GLU A 73 -6.66 4.60 21.87
CA GLU A 73 -6.71 6.05 22.13
C GLU A 73 -6.12 6.83 20.95
N LEU A 74 -5.01 6.34 20.39
CA LEU A 74 -4.42 6.93 19.18
C LEU A 74 -5.36 6.91 17.97
N VAL A 75 -6.16 5.84 17.79
CA VAL A 75 -7.16 5.79 16.70
C VAL A 75 -8.22 6.86 16.89
N GLU A 76 -8.70 7.07 18.13
CA GLU A 76 -9.68 8.10 18.46
C GLU A 76 -9.11 9.51 18.25
N GLU A 77 -7.94 9.81 18.82
CA GLU A 77 -7.26 11.10 18.64
C GLU A 77 -6.95 11.39 17.16
N PHE A 78 -6.52 10.37 16.42
CA PHE A 78 -6.28 10.53 15.00
C PHE A 78 -7.57 10.84 14.25
N ALA A 79 -8.68 10.18 14.57
CA ALA A 79 -9.97 10.42 13.91
C ALA A 79 -10.47 11.87 14.09
N ASP A 80 -10.31 12.40 15.30
CA ASP A 80 -10.82 13.72 15.66
C ASP A 80 -9.92 14.87 15.19
N ASP A 81 -8.60 14.75 15.40
CA ASP A 81 -7.67 15.86 15.21
C ASP A 81 -6.92 15.80 13.87
N ASN A 82 -6.50 14.61 13.45
CA ASN A 82 -5.51 14.46 12.38
C ASN A 82 -6.07 13.88 11.07
N GLY A 83 -7.15 13.10 11.12
CA GLY A 83 -7.74 12.39 10.00
C GLY A 83 -8.19 13.33 8.87
N PRO A 84 -8.97 14.40 9.16
CA PRO A 84 -9.38 15.37 8.15
C PRO A 84 -8.20 16.12 7.50
N GLU A 85 -7.19 16.49 8.30
CA GLU A 85 -5.99 17.15 7.79
C GLU A 85 -5.17 16.20 6.92
N ALA A 86 -4.94 14.97 7.38
CA ALA A 86 -4.23 13.93 6.63
C ALA A 86 -4.91 13.66 5.28
N LEU A 87 -6.24 13.56 5.25
CA LEU A 87 -7.01 13.39 4.01
C LEU A 87 -6.79 14.56 3.04
N THR A 88 -6.81 15.78 3.56
CA THR A 88 -6.58 16.99 2.77
C THR A 88 -5.17 16.97 2.18
N LEU A 89 -4.15 16.76 3.00
CA LEU A 89 -2.75 16.71 2.55
C LEU A 89 -2.49 15.59 1.54
N LEU A 90 -3.06 14.40 1.74
CA LEU A 90 -2.93 13.28 0.81
C LEU A 90 -3.57 13.59 -0.56
N LYS A 91 -4.72 14.27 -0.56
CA LYS A 91 -5.37 14.72 -1.80
C LYS A 91 -4.53 15.77 -2.54
N GLU A 92 -3.91 16.70 -1.81
CA GLU A 92 -3.02 17.70 -2.40
C GLU A 92 -1.80 17.07 -3.08
N ILE A 93 -1.20 16.03 -2.48
CA ILE A 93 -0.01 15.40 -3.06
C ILE A 93 -0.32 14.33 -4.12
N ARG A 94 -1.57 13.90 -4.24
CA ARG A 94 -2.00 12.81 -5.13
C ARG A 94 -1.53 12.99 -6.57
N ASP A 95 -1.57 14.24 -7.05
CA ASP A 95 -1.24 14.59 -8.43
C ASP A 95 0.19 15.14 -8.59
N LEU A 96 0.95 15.20 -7.50
CA LEU A 96 2.35 15.66 -7.52
C LEU A 96 3.29 14.52 -7.88
N THR A 97 4.42 14.87 -8.49
CA THR A 97 5.53 13.92 -8.72
C THR A 97 6.46 13.96 -7.50
N PRO A 98 6.70 12.82 -6.82
CA PRO A 98 7.65 12.78 -5.72
C PRO A 98 9.09 12.84 -6.23
N VAL A 99 9.97 13.36 -5.38
CA VAL A 99 11.41 13.15 -5.53
C VAL A 99 11.75 11.81 -4.89
N ILE A 100 12.23 10.88 -5.70
CA ILE A 100 12.68 9.56 -5.26
C ILE A 100 14.18 9.65 -4.91
N ASP A 101 14.58 9.04 -3.80
CA ASP A 101 15.99 8.95 -3.42
C ASP A 101 16.77 7.95 -4.31
N ASP A 102 18.10 7.96 -4.18
CA ASP A 102 18.98 7.15 -5.03
C ASP A 102 18.74 5.63 -4.85
N ASP A 103 18.31 5.22 -3.66
CA ASP A 103 18.03 3.82 -3.31
C ASP A 103 16.60 3.39 -3.69
N GLY A 104 15.74 4.32 -4.12
CA GLY A 104 14.31 4.05 -4.36
C GLY A 104 13.54 3.65 -3.10
N ALA A 105 14.07 3.98 -1.92
CA ALA A 105 13.54 3.63 -0.61
C ALA A 105 12.74 4.77 0.04
N ALA A 106 12.83 5.99 -0.50
CA ALA A 106 12.07 7.15 -0.05
C ALA A 106 11.47 7.93 -1.22
N ALA A 107 10.22 8.37 -1.05
CA ALA A 107 9.52 9.25 -1.96
C ALA A 107 9.07 10.51 -1.21
N THR A 108 9.61 11.66 -1.59
CA THR A 108 9.35 12.94 -0.92
C THR A 108 8.49 13.85 -1.77
N PHE A 109 7.36 14.28 -1.22
CA PHE A 109 6.46 15.25 -1.82
C PHE A 109 6.68 16.62 -1.18
N ASN A 110 6.97 17.61 -2.03
CA ASN A 110 7.18 19.00 -1.63
C ASN A 110 6.18 19.89 -2.37
N SER A 111 5.50 20.77 -1.64
CA SER A 111 4.60 21.78 -2.20
C SER A 111 4.46 22.93 -1.22
N SER A 112 4.22 24.14 -1.71
CA SER A 112 3.91 25.30 -0.86
C SER A 112 2.58 25.16 -0.11
N ALA A 113 1.73 24.22 -0.54
CA ALA A 113 0.49 23.88 0.16
C ALA A 113 0.72 22.98 1.38
N LEU A 114 1.88 22.32 1.49
CA LEU A 114 2.19 21.45 2.62
C LEU A 114 2.92 22.25 3.71
N PRO A 115 2.55 22.08 5.00
CA PRO A 115 3.27 22.73 6.10
C PRO A 115 4.69 22.17 6.27
N ARG A 116 4.92 20.93 5.81
CA ARG A 116 6.21 20.24 5.77
C ARG A 116 6.22 19.22 4.63
N PRO A 117 7.39 18.79 4.13
CA PRO A 117 7.47 17.69 3.18
C PRO A 117 6.75 16.44 3.69
N MET A 118 6.02 15.77 2.82
CA MET A 118 5.43 14.47 3.13
C MET A 118 6.33 13.37 2.54
N VAL A 119 6.77 12.45 3.38
CA VAL A 119 7.73 11.40 3.01
C VAL A 119 7.05 10.04 3.14
N PHE A 120 7.16 9.25 2.08
CA PHE A 120 6.86 7.82 2.13
C PHE A 120 8.17 7.05 2.16
N ARG A 121 8.27 6.04 3.04
CA ARG A 121 9.45 5.17 3.18
C ARG A 121 9.08 3.72 2.93
N LEU A 122 9.91 3.03 2.17
CA LEU A 122 9.80 1.60 1.91
C LEU A 122 10.47 0.82 3.05
N ILE A 123 9.69 0.03 3.77
CA ILE A 123 10.16 -0.84 4.87
C ILE A 123 9.60 -2.23 4.62
N ASP A 124 10.46 -3.24 4.56
CA ASP A 124 10.08 -4.64 4.33
C ASP A 124 9.13 -4.86 3.13
N GLY A 125 9.32 -4.08 2.06
CA GLY A 125 8.53 -4.18 0.82
C GLY A 125 7.19 -3.44 0.84
N GLN A 126 6.91 -2.62 1.87
CA GLN A 126 5.70 -1.80 1.96
C GLN A 126 6.03 -0.32 2.22
N TRP A 127 5.24 0.58 1.63
CA TRP A 127 5.39 2.03 1.81
C TRP A 127 4.57 2.53 3.01
N TYR A 128 5.22 3.26 3.90
CA TYR A 128 4.67 3.89 5.11
C TYR A 128 4.86 5.39 5.08
N ILE A 129 4.04 6.14 5.82
CA ILE A 129 4.19 7.59 5.99
C ILE A 129 5.22 7.82 7.11
N ALA A 130 6.26 8.61 6.82
CA ALA A 130 7.44 8.80 7.68
C ALA A 130 7.68 10.30 7.97
N ASN A 131 6.68 10.97 8.57
CA ASN A 131 6.64 12.41 8.79
C ASN A 131 6.84 12.82 10.26
#